data_AF-A0AA40TWR6-F1
#
_entry.id   AF-A0AA40TWR6-F1
#
_cell.length_a   1.000
_cell.length_b   1.000
_cell.length_c   1.000
_cell.angle_alpha   90.00
_cell.angle_beta   90.00
_cell.angle_gamma   90.00
#
_symmetry.space_group_name_H-M   'P 1'
#
loop_
_entity.id
_entity.type
_entity.pdbx_description
1 polymer ?
#
loop_
_entity_poly.entity_id
_entity_poly.type
_entity_poly.pdbx_seq_one_letter_code
_entity_poly.pdbx_strand_id
1 'polypeptide(L)'
;MKPPIKLLSFFIIFAFLVGCSGALAKQENPNVKADGTITLYLPNGTPQCTFPAASGTFHFPNKSTDDYPCKQLRGGGFFKLNNVPSATKLWLLNGKPKPGQLETLPLRCIPGADVAFGWWELLTIKNPTTTDPQMNNGLIRIEDLKTLSVGSVVTPGVRLVGADAYTHPEPDRISCLIIEVSPLASAASDSNTAEPAKLTLEGANGEHHCTLDFKTQNYVFKGNAHCNNDEAIKLELEHAPSASNILLFDDYSCDRNDNGNYFWVYLRTIKEDVSTVSLIDLDDIATAPIGSVVAPGIRLMDRHQKSGESMKKRTSCVQIQVDAPPLPPVKRH
;
A
#
# COMPACT_ATOMS: atom_id res chain seq x y z
N MET A 1 -4.79 28.96 77.16
CA MET A 1 -5.23 27.57 77.41
C MET A 1 -5.45 26.87 76.06
N LYS A 2 -5.02 25.61 75.99
CA LYS A 2 -5.04 24.68 74.84
C LYS A 2 -6.41 23.91 74.81
N PRO A 3 -6.68 23.02 73.84
CA PRO A 3 -7.61 23.10 72.68
C PRO A 3 -8.96 22.35 72.94
N PRO A 4 -9.74 21.83 71.96
CA PRO A 4 -9.32 20.66 71.18
C PRO A 4 -9.67 20.64 69.68
N ILE A 5 -8.83 19.86 69.00
CA ILE A 5 -8.88 19.34 67.64
C ILE A 5 -9.72 18.05 67.61
N LYS A 6 -10.56 17.87 66.57
CA LYS A 6 -11.00 16.57 66.00
C LYS A 6 -11.16 16.82 64.49
N LEU A 7 -10.33 16.28 63.57
CA LEU A 7 -10.33 14.90 63.00
C LEU A 7 -11.77 14.41 62.77
N LEU A 8 -12.27 13.97 61.62
CA LEU A 8 -11.78 13.37 60.37
C LEU A 8 -13.08 13.33 59.48
N SER A 9 -13.09 13.55 58.17
CA SER A 9 -13.01 12.44 57.20
C SER A 9 -13.17 12.94 55.76
N PHE A 10 -12.26 12.42 54.96
CA PHE A 10 -12.06 12.47 53.52
C PHE A 10 -13.25 11.89 52.73
N PHE A 11 -13.66 12.55 51.64
CA PHE A 11 -14.12 11.92 50.39
C PHE A 11 -14.07 12.98 49.27
N ILE A 12 -12.90 13.16 48.66
CA ILE A 12 -12.79 13.87 47.38
C ILE A 12 -12.80 12.80 46.29
N ILE A 13 -13.95 12.65 45.62
CA ILE A 13 -14.07 11.86 44.40
C ILE A 13 -13.42 12.69 43.29
N PHE A 14 -12.15 12.40 43.00
CA PHE A 14 -11.47 12.92 41.81
C PHE A 14 -11.96 12.10 40.61
N ALA A 15 -13.01 12.58 39.94
CA ALA A 15 -13.38 12.08 38.62
C ALA A 15 -12.32 12.56 37.63
N PHE A 16 -11.34 11.70 37.34
CA PHE A 16 -10.45 11.85 36.19
C PHE A 16 -11.29 11.71 34.92
N LEU A 17 -11.79 12.84 34.41
CA LEU A 17 -12.14 12.95 33.01
C LEU A 17 -10.84 13.00 32.22
N VAL A 18 -10.37 11.82 31.80
CA VAL A 18 -9.36 11.68 30.76
C VAL A 18 -10.00 12.16 29.46
N GLY A 19 -9.90 13.46 29.21
CA GLY A 19 -10.22 14.05 27.92
C GLY A 19 -9.14 13.62 26.91
N CYS A 20 -9.46 12.66 26.05
CA CYS A 20 -8.72 12.45 24.81
C CYS A 20 -8.96 13.64 23.89
N SER A 21 -8.17 14.71 24.06
CA SER A 21 -8.09 15.79 23.08
C SER A 21 -7.25 15.30 21.90
N GLY A 22 -7.90 14.61 20.95
CA GLY A 22 -7.33 14.41 19.62
C GLY A 22 -7.33 15.74 18.88
N ALA A 23 -6.19 16.43 18.85
CA ALA A 23 -6.01 17.60 18.01
C ALA A 23 -5.99 17.13 16.54
N LEU A 24 -7.06 17.46 15.81
CA LEU A 24 -7.14 17.26 14.36
C LEU A 24 -6.18 18.26 13.68
N ALA A 25 -5.18 17.73 12.98
CA ALA A 25 -4.29 18.54 12.14
C ALA A 25 -5.09 19.19 11.00
N LYS A 26 -4.80 20.46 10.72
CA LYS A 26 -5.44 21.26 9.68
C LYS A 26 -5.14 20.67 8.30
N GLN A 27 -6.17 20.11 7.68
CA GLN A 27 -6.19 19.53 6.35
C GLN A 27 -6.40 20.65 5.31
N GLU A 28 -5.68 20.64 4.20
CA GLU A 28 -5.95 21.55 3.06
C GLU A 28 -7.07 21.04 2.14
N ASN A 29 -7.93 20.13 2.62
CA ASN A 29 -9.15 19.70 1.90
C ASN A 29 -10.13 18.93 2.82
N PRO A 30 -11.11 19.58 3.48
CA PRO A 30 -11.91 18.95 4.51
C PRO A 30 -13.17 18.28 3.91
N ASN A 31 -13.10 16.98 3.65
CA ASN A 31 -14.23 16.01 3.73
C ASN A 31 -13.96 14.77 2.86
N VAL A 32 -13.12 13.87 3.36
CA VAL A 32 -13.21 12.46 3.00
C VAL A 32 -13.10 11.69 4.31
N LYS A 33 -14.16 10.97 4.68
CA LYS A 33 -14.14 10.07 5.83
C LYS A 33 -13.20 8.93 5.46
N ALA A 34 -11.96 9.00 5.90
CA ALA A 34 -11.00 7.92 5.70
C ALA A 34 -11.32 6.79 6.68
N ASP A 35 -11.50 5.57 6.17
CA ASP A 35 -11.81 4.41 7.01
C ASP A 35 -10.59 3.89 7.80
N GLY A 36 -9.39 4.43 7.54
CA GLY A 36 -8.14 4.07 8.21
C GLY A 36 -7.43 5.25 8.86
N THR A 37 -6.45 4.95 9.70
CA THR A 37 -5.61 5.94 10.38
C THR A 37 -4.14 5.54 10.42
N ILE A 38 -3.27 6.52 10.30
CA ILE A 38 -1.83 6.42 10.53
C ILE A 38 -1.50 7.22 11.77
N THR A 39 -0.95 6.58 12.79
CA THR A 39 -0.57 7.26 14.04
C THR A 39 0.94 7.31 14.18
N LEU A 40 1.48 8.50 14.45
CA LEU A 40 2.89 8.70 14.80
C LEU A 40 3.05 8.80 16.31
N TYR A 41 4.12 8.21 16.82
CA TYR A 41 4.45 8.17 18.24
C TYR A 41 5.85 8.72 18.49
N LEU A 42 6.02 9.38 19.63
CA LEU A 42 7.30 9.83 20.15
C LEU A 42 8.20 8.63 20.54
N PRO A 43 9.53 8.83 20.71
CA PRO A 43 10.45 7.76 21.13
C PRO A 43 10.05 7.04 22.42
N ASN A 44 9.32 7.70 23.31
CA ASN A 44 8.81 7.12 24.56
C ASN A 44 7.50 6.32 24.39
N GLY A 45 7.03 6.13 23.16
CA GLY A 45 5.80 5.40 22.85
C GLY A 45 4.50 6.20 23.06
N THR A 46 4.57 7.49 23.38
CA THR A 46 3.38 8.34 23.51
C THR A 46 2.86 8.74 22.12
N PRO A 47 1.54 8.59 21.83
CA PRO A 47 0.97 9.04 20.56
C PRO A 47 1.15 10.55 20.41
N GLN A 48 1.65 10.98 19.26
CA GLN A 48 1.80 12.40 18.93
C GLN A 48 0.64 12.89 18.08
N CYS A 49 0.44 12.25 16.92
CA CYS A 49 -0.56 12.67 15.95
C CYS A 49 -1.15 11.48 15.21
N THR A 50 -2.44 11.59 14.90
CA THR A 50 -3.18 10.61 14.11
C THR A 50 -3.68 11.30 12.85
N PHE A 51 -3.40 10.68 11.71
CA PHE A 51 -3.77 11.16 10.39
C PHE A 51 -4.79 10.20 9.78
N PRO A 52 -5.81 10.72 9.08
CA PRO A 52 -6.66 9.87 8.26
C PRO A 52 -5.82 9.20 7.17
N ALA A 53 -6.16 7.97 6.80
CA ALA A 53 -5.65 7.32 5.59
C ALA A 53 -6.27 7.96 4.34
N ALA A 54 -5.91 9.21 4.09
CA ALA A 54 -6.32 10.02 2.96
C ALA A 54 -5.10 10.73 2.38
N SER A 55 -5.08 10.92 1.06
CA SER A 55 -3.96 11.59 0.40
C SER A 55 -3.78 13.01 0.94
N GLY A 56 -2.54 13.35 1.30
CA GLY A 56 -2.23 14.65 1.90
C GLY A 56 -0.79 14.76 2.37
N THR A 57 -0.39 15.99 2.66
CA THR A 57 0.95 16.35 3.10
C THR A 57 0.88 17.01 4.47
N PHE A 58 1.57 16.44 5.46
CA PHE A 58 1.48 16.83 6.85
C PHE A 58 2.84 17.27 7.39
N HIS A 59 2.95 18.55 7.71
CA HIS A 59 4.22 19.15 8.13
C HIS A 59 4.39 19.16 9.64
N PHE A 60 5.61 18.91 10.10
CA PHE A 60 6.00 18.82 11.51
C PHE A 60 7.10 19.84 11.82
N PRO A 61 6.76 21.09 12.18
CA PRO A 61 7.74 22.08 12.61
C PRO A 61 8.45 21.66 13.91
N ASN A 62 9.52 22.38 14.26
CA ASN A 62 10.32 22.07 15.45
C ASN A 62 9.52 22.25 16.76
N LYS A 63 8.52 23.15 16.77
CA LYS A 63 7.59 23.38 17.87
C LYS A 63 6.17 23.27 17.37
N SER A 64 5.31 22.65 18.16
CA SER A 64 3.86 22.62 17.90
C SER A 64 3.29 24.04 17.96
N THR A 65 2.37 24.35 17.07
CA THR A 65 1.57 25.57 17.04
C THR A 65 0.11 25.22 16.78
N ASP A 66 -0.78 26.20 16.85
CA ASP A 66 -2.21 25.99 16.55
C ASP A 66 -2.43 25.51 15.10
N ASP A 67 -1.63 26.00 14.15
CA ASP A 67 -1.67 25.56 12.75
C ASP A 67 -0.98 24.20 12.52
N TYR A 68 -0.03 23.83 13.38
CA TYR A 68 0.75 22.59 13.28
C TYR A 68 0.80 21.89 14.64
N PRO A 69 -0.22 21.09 15.00
CA PRO A 69 -0.29 20.43 16.30
C PRO A 69 0.77 19.31 16.47
N CYS A 70 1.39 18.89 15.36
CA CYS A 70 2.42 17.87 15.33
C CYS A 70 3.80 18.52 15.29
N LYS A 71 4.73 18.06 16.14
CA LYS A 71 6.12 18.49 16.09
C LYS A 71 7.00 17.44 15.41
N GLN A 72 8.17 17.89 14.95
CA GLN A 72 9.18 17.04 14.34
C GLN A 72 9.53 15.85 15.27
N LEU A 73 9.59 14.64 14.71
CA LEU A 73 10.12 13.48 15.42
C LEU A 73 11.66 13.57 15.43
N ARG A 74 12.28 13.33 16.59
CA ARG A 74 13.73 13.35 16.79
C ARG A 74 14.14 12.24 17.76
N GLY A 75 15.28 11.59 17.51
CA GLY A 75 15.87 10.59 18.41
C GLY A 75 15.01 9.34 18.53
N GLY A 76 14.36 8.96 17.44
CA GLY A 76 13.46 7.81 17.35
C GLY A 76 12.01 8.23 17.19
N GLY A 77 11.20 7.26 16.81
CA GLY A 77 9.77 7.43 16.65
C GLY A 77 9.19 6.14 16.14
N PHE A 78 7.88 6.01 16.32
CA PHE A 78 7.16 4.87 15.81
C PHE A 78 6.00 5.32 14.95
N PHE A 79 5.54 4.44 14.09
CA PHE A 79 4.26 4.58 13.43
C PHE A 79 3.43 3.31 13.59
N LYS A 80 2.11 3.50 13.56
CA LYS A 80 1.11 2.43 13.62
C LYS A 80 0.10 2.65 12.51
N LEU A 81 -0.28 1.58 11.84
CA LEU A 81 -1.31 1.60 10.80
C LEU A 81 -2.54 0.88 11.32
N ASN A 82 -3.71 1.47 11.14
CA ASN A 82 -4.99 0.85 11.45
C ASN A 82 -5.94 1.03 10.27
N ASN A 83 -6.36 -0.08 9.69
CA ASN A 83 -7.28 -0.13 8.57
C ASN A 83 -6.85 0.73 7.35
N VAL A 84 -5.55 0.85 7.09
CA VAL A 84 -5.03 1.68 6.00
C VAL A 84 -5.24 0.95 4.67
N PRO A 85 -5.81 1.56 3.63
CA PRO A 85 -5.98 0.91 2.32
C PRO A 85 -4.65 0.36 1.80
N SER A 86 -4.67 -0.77 1.10
CA SER A 86 -3.48 -1.24 0.39
C SER A 86 -3.13 -0.29 -0.76
N ALA A 87 -1.92 -0.43 -1.29
CA ALA A 87 -1.30 0.49 -2.25
C ALA A 87 -1.18 1.96 -1.78
N THR A 88 -1.38 2.22 -0.49
CA THR A 88 -1.10 3.51 0.12
C THR A 88 0.40 3.66 0.25
N LYS A 89 0.93 4.70 -0.36
CA LYS A 89 2.32 5.11 -0.18
C LYS A 89 2.42 6.06 0.99
N LEU A 90 3.40 5.82 1.84
CA LEU A 90 3.73 6.66 2.97
C LEU A 90 5.18 7.11 2.83
N TRP A 91 5.42 8.42 2.80
CA TRP A 91 6.76 8.96 2.91
C TRP A 91 6.98 9.56 4.28
N LEU A 92 8.03 9.10 4.96
CA LEU A 92 8.55 9.71 6.17
C LEU A 92 9.80 10.47 5.80
N LEU A 93 9.78 11.80 5.87
CA LEU A 93 10.86 12.66 5.36
C LEU A 93 11.48 13.55 6.43
N ASN A 94 12.79 13.77 6.28
CA ASN A 94 13.51 14.89 6.88
C ASN A 94 13.79 15.96 5.82
N GLY A 95 13.03 17.04 5.81
CA GLY A 95 13.16 18.12 4.85
C GLY A 95 14.36 19.03 5.11
N LYS A 96 14.91 19.64 4.06
CA LYS A 96 15.85 20.75 4.19
C LYS A 96 15.10 22.07 4.41
N PRO A 97 15.65 23.01 5.20
CA PRO A 97 15.11 24.36 5.29
C PRO A 97 15.26 25.09 3.95
N LYS A 98 14.38 26.03 3.66
CA LYS A 98 14.62 27.01 2.58
C LYS A 98 15.77 27.95 3.00
N PRO A 99 16.55 28.49 2.05
CA PRO A 99 17.54 29.53 2.37
C PRO A 99 16.90 30.68 3.17
N GLY A 100 17.48 31.03 4.31
CA GLY A 100 16.99 32.09 5.19
C GLY A 100 15.72 31.75 6.01
N GLN A 101 15.29 30.49 6.03
CA GLN A 101 14.09 30.08 6.76
C GLN A 101 14.30 30.08 8.28
N LEU A 102 13.33 30.62 9.01
CA LEU A 102 13.26 30.56 10.47
C LEU A 102 12.93 29.15 10.97
N GLU A 103 13.50 28.74 12.11
CA GLU A 103 13.31 27.40 12.69
C GLU A 103 11.86 27.07 13.09
N THR A 104 11.00 28.09 13.22
CA THR A 104 9.58 27.93 13.53
C THR A 104 8.74 27.54 12.32
N LEU A 105 9.26 27.70 11.11
CA LEU A 105 8.55 27.37 9.88
C LEU A 105 8.79 25.90 9.47
N PRO A 106 7.80 25.22 8.87
CA PRO A 106 7.92 23.83 8.47
C PRO A 106 8.97 23.63 7.37
N LEU A 107 9.77 22.58 7.49
CA LEU A 107 10.78 22.21 6.49
C LEU A 107 10.12 21.75 5.18
N ARG A 108 10.89 21.68 4.09
CA ARG A 108 10.36 21.20 2.79
C ARG A 108 9.83 19.77 2.91
N CYS A 109 8.67 19.50 2.33
CA CYS A 109 8.08 18.18 2.30
C CYS A 109 8.00 17.64 0.87
N ILE A 110 9.17 17.39 0.29
CA ILE A 110 9.31 16.85 -1.07
C ILE A 110 10.41 15.79 -1.01
N PRO A 111 10.19 14.57 -1.52
CA PRO A 111 11.24 13.58 -1.63
C PRO A 111 12.24 14.01 -2.71
N GLY A 112 13.54 13.93 -2.39
CA GLY A 112 14.62 14.30 -3.32
C GLY A 112 15.90 14.68 -2.57
N ALA A 113 17.05 14.22 -3.04
CA ALA A 113 18.33 14.42 -2.38
C ALA A 113 18.73 15.91 -2.26
N ASP A 114 18.22 16.77 -3.13
CA ASP A 114 18.45 18.22 -3.13
C ASP A 114 17.58 18.95 -2.09
N VAL A 115 16.38 18.45 -1.82
CA VAL A 115 15.36 19.11 -0.97
C VAL A 115 15.10 18.42 0.38
N ALA A 116 15.58 17.19 0.55
CA ALA A 116 15.50 16.43 1.79
C ALA A 116 16.91 16.00 2.26
N PHE A 117 17.05 15.82 3.56
CA PHE A 117 18.19 15.20 4.21
C PHE A 117 18.12 13.66 4.17
N GLY A 118 16.91 13.11 4.07
CA GLY A 118 16.65 11.68 3.97
C GLY A 118 15.16 11.41 3.98
N TRP A 119 14.76 10.26 3.42
CA TRP A 119 13.36 9.84 3.39
C TRP A 119 13.25 8.31 3.32
N TRP A 120 12.09 7.81 3.74
CA TRP A 120 11.63 6.43 3.59
C TRP A 120 10.35 6.42 2.77
N GLU A 121 10.24 5.56 1.77
CA GLU A 121 9.00 5.28 1.04
C GLU A 121 8.51 3.88 1.40
N LEU A 122 7.34 3.83 2.03
CA LEU A 122 6.66 2.60 2.43
C LEU A 122 5.42 2.39 1.56
N LEU A 123 5.09 1.14 1.29
CA LEU A 123 3.90 0.73 0.57
C LEU A 123 3.09 -0.24 1.42
N THR A 124 1.82 0.08 1.67
CA THR A 124 0.88 -0.91 2.20
C THR A 124 0.56 -1.92 1.10
N ILE A 125 0.61 -3.20 1.44
CA ILE A 125 0.43 -4.30 0.48
C ILE A 125 -0.76 -5.20 0.82
N LYS A 126 -1.36 -5.04 2.01
CA LYS A 126 -2.52 -5.79 2.49
C LYS A 126 -3.78 -4.93 2.54
N ASN A 127 -4.91 -5.44 2.07
CA ASN A 127 -6.18 -4.71 2.15
C ASN A 127 -7.11 -5.30 3.23
N PRO A 128 -7.42 -4.58 4.32
CA PRO A 128 -6.77 -3.36 4.81
C PRO A 128 -5.50 -3.68 5.62
N THR A 129 -4.55 -2.73 5.68
CA THR A 129 -3.30 -2.87 6.42
C THR A 129 -3.48 -2.34 7.85
N THR A 130 -3.41 -3.29 8.80
CA THR A 130 -3.31 -3.01 10.24
C THR A 130 -2.04 -3.66 10.77
N THR A 131 -1.23 -2.89 11.48
CA THR A 131 -0.04 -3.40 12.17
C THR A 131 -0.45 -4.31 13.34
N ASP A 132 0.19 -5.47 13.45
CA ASP A 132 -0.16 -6.49 14.43
C ASP A 132 0.02 -6.00 15.88
N PRO A 133 -1.06 -5.88 16.68
CA PRO A 133 -0.97 -5.44 18.07
C PRO A 133 -0.20 -6.43 18.97
N GLN A 134 -0.04 -7.70 18.58
CA GLN A 134 0.75 -8.68 19.34
C GLN A 134 2.26 -8.44 19.19
N MET A 135 2.68 -7.78 18.11
CA MET A 135 4.09 -7.47 17.83
C MET A 135 4.38 -6.03 18.22
N ASN A 136 5.05 -5.82 19.36
CA ASN A 136 5.39 -4.49 19.88
C ASN A 136 4.19 -3.51 19.94
N ASN A 137 2.99 -4.00 20.29
CA ASN A 137 1.76 -3.19 20.30
C ASN A 137 1.39 -2.58 18.93
N GLY A 138 1.87 -3.17 17.84
CA GLY A 138 1.74 -2.68 16.46
C GLY A 138 2.64 -1.48 16.14
N LEU A 139 3.58 -1.12 17.02
CA LEU A 139 4.48 0.00 16.80
C LEU A 139 5.65 -0.43 15.92
N ILE A 140 5.78 0.18 14.74
CA ILE A 140 6.94 0.02 13.87
C ILE A 140 7.92 1.14 14.18
N ARG A 141 9.13 0.79 14.59
CA ARG A 141 10.20 1.73 14.89
C ARG A 141 10.83 2.25 13.60
N ILE A 142 10.84 3.57 13.42
CA ILE A 142 11.33 4.20 12.17
C ILE A 142 12.83 3.96 12.00
N GLU A 143 13.60 3.97 13.08
CA GLU A 143 15.05 3.75 13.02
C GLU A 143 15.39 2.36 12.47
N ASP A 144 14.55 1.35 12.72
CA ASP A 144 14.82 -0.03 12.29
C ASP A 144 14.72 -0.18 10.76
N LEU A 145 14.08 0.76 10.07
CA LEU A 145 14.03 0.80 8.60
C LEU A 145 15.43 0.87 7.98
N LYS A 146 16.40 1.48 8.67
CA LYS A 146 17.80 1.55 8.19
C LYS A 146 18.50 0.20 8.09
N THR A 147 17.98 -0.81 8.81
CA THR A 147 18.53 -2.16 8.80
C THR A 147 17.94 -3.03 7.69
N LEU A 148 16.91 -2.54 7.00
CA LEU A 148 16.21 -3.27 5.94
C LEU A 148 16.74 -2.83 4.59
N SER A 149 16.75 -3.74 3.62
CA SER A 149 16.98 -3.40 2.22
C SER A 149 15.68 -3.00 1.53
N VAL A 150 15.76 -2.11 0.55
CA VAL A 150 14.61 -1.78 -0.32
C VAL A 150 14.05 -3.06 -0.95
N GLY A 151 12.73 -3.20 -0.90
CA GLY A 151 11.98 -4.40 -1.29
C GLY A 151 11.56 -5.30 -0.12
N SER A 152 12.20 -5.14 1.05
CA SER A 152 11.92 -5.94 2.24
C SER A 152 10.56 -5.65 2.85
N VAL A 153 9.94 -6.70 3.41
CA VAL A 153 8.74 -6.58 4.24
C VAL A 153 9.16 -6.04 5.61
N VAL A 154 8.61 -4.90 6.01
CA VAL A 154 8.87 -4.26 7.31
C VAL A 154 8.11 -4.98 8.42
N THR A 155 6.84 -5.27 8.14
CA THR A 155 5.92 -6.06 8.96
C THR A 155 4.86 -6.65 8.01
N PRO A 156 4.10 -7.69 8.37
CA PRO A 156 3.00 -8.15 7.53
C PRO A 156 2.10 -6.98 7.08
N GLY A 157 1.94 -6.83 5.76
CA GLY A 157 1.16 -5.74 5.15
C GLY A 157 1.91 -4.45 4.83
N VAL A 158 3.18 -4.29 5.22
CA VAL A 158 3.98 -3.08 4.93
C VAL A 158 5.32 -3.45 4.30
N ARG A 159 5.67 -2.81 3.18
CA ARG A 159 6.93 -3.02 2.46
C ARG A 159 7.71 -1.72 2.36
N LEU A 160 9.02 -1.79 2.51
CA LEU A 160 9.93 -0.69 2.17
C LEU A 160 10.18 -0.72 0.66
N VAL A 161 9.86 0.36 -0.06
CA VAL A 161 9.96 0.41 -1.53
C VAL A 161 10.92 1.46 -2.06
N GLY A 162 11.37 2.39 -1.20
CA GLY A 162 12.41 3.35 -1.52
C GLY A 162 13.02 3.96 -0.25
N ALA A 163 14.26 4.41 -0.32
CA ALA A 163 14.92 5.11 0.76
C ALA A 163 16.15 5.90 0.29
N ASP A 164 16.40 7.05 0.91
CA ASP A 164 17.62 7.86 0.79
C ASP A 164 18.20 8.21 2.19
N ALA A 165 17.63 7.64 3.24
CA ALA A 165 18.00 7.94 4.62
C ALA A 165 19.22 7.16 5.15
N TYR A 166 19.71 6.13 4.43
CA TYR A 166 20.74 5.20 4.96
C TYR A 166 22.04 5.86 5.40
N THR A 167 22.46 6.93 4.73
CA THR A 167 23.74 7.61 4.98
C THR A 167 23.59 8.82 5.89
N HIS A 168 22.36 9.16 6.30
CA HIS A 168 22.11 10.32 7.14
C HIS A 168 22.33 9.99 8.63
N PRO A 169 23.02 10.84 9.41
CA PRO A 169 23.31 10.58 10.83
C PRO A 169 22.05 10.54 11.72
N GLU A 170 20.97 11.17 11.27
CA GLU A 170 19.65 11.15 11.93
C GLU A 170 18.60 10.63 10.94
N PRO A 171 18.55 9.32 10.65
CA PRO A 171 17.70 8.75 9.59
C PRO A 171 16.23 8.61 10.03
N ASP A 172 15.98 8.75 11.32
CA ASP A 172 14.71 8.64 12.03
C ASP A 172 14.11 10.02 12.40
N ARG A 173 14.78 11.10 12.01
CA ARG A 173 14.29 12.45 12.18
C ARG A 173 13.24 12.75 11.12
N ILE A 174 11.96 12.85 11.49
CA ILE A 174 10.85 13.07 10.55
C ILE A 174 10.24 14.45 10.75
N SER A 175 10.35 15.31 9.74
CA SER A 175 9.73 16.64 9.68
C SER A 175 8.47 16.69 8.84
N CYS A 176 8.15 15.63 8.11
CA CYS A 176 6.93 15.56 7.32
C CYS A 176 6.49 14.13 7.03
N LEU A 177 5.18 13.95 6.88
CA LEU A 177 4.53 12.76 6.36
C LEU A 177 3.80 13.11 5.06
N ILE A 178 4.03 12.35 3.99
CA ILE A 178 3.17 12.36 2.80
C ILE A 178 2.41 11.05 2.78
N ILE A 179 1.09 11.13 2.59
CA ILE A 179 0.21 9.99 2.36
C ILE A 179 -0.29 10.12 0.92
N GLU A 180 -0.13 9.06 0.14
CA GLU A 180 -0.80 8.93 -1.16
C GLU A 180 -1.58 7.63 -1.16
N VAL A 181 -2.89 7.73 -0.98
CA VAL A 181 -3.81 6.60 -1.14
C VAL A 181 -4.04 6.36 -2.63
N SER A 182 -4.05 5.10 -3.04
CA SER A 182 -4.26 4.66 -4.43
C SER A 182 -5.51 3.77 -4.52
N PRO A 183 -6.48 4.05 -5.43
CA PRO A 183 -6.60 5.28 -6.21
C PRO A 183 -6.63 6.51 -5.31
N LEU A 184 -6.09 7.63 -5.81
CA LEU A 184 -6.41 8.96 -5.29
C LEU A 184 -7.93 9.00 -5.12
N ALA A 185 -8.40 9.24 -3.90
CA ALA A 185 -9.82 9.25 -3.57
C ALA A 185 -10.58 10.16 -4.55
N SER A 186 -11.10 9.57 -5.63
CA SER A 186 -12.20 10.16 -6.36
C SER A 186 -13.41 9.93 -5.48
N ALA A 187 -14.14 11.01 -5.23
CA ALA A 187 -15.42 11.10 -4.56
C ALA A 187 -16.10 9.74 -4.30
N ALA A 188 -16.40 9.50 -3.02
CA ALA A 188 -17.30 8.46 -2.57
C ALA A 188 -18.47 8.28 -3.55
N SER A 189 -18.60 7.08 -4.13
CA SER A 189 -19.92 6.55 -4.39
C SER A 189 -20.31 5.72 -3.18
N ASP A 190 -21.25 6.25 -2.41
CA ASP A 190 -22.05 5.43 -1.51
C ASP A 190 -22.74 4.36 -2.35
N SER A 191 -22.24 3.13 -2.31
CA SER A 191 -22.97 1.95 -2.75
C SER A 191 -22.60 0.79 -1.84
N ASN A 192 -23.51 0.51 -0.90
CA ASN A 192 -23.50 -0.67 -0.05
C ASN A 192 -23.84 -1.95 -0.87
N THR A 193 -22.99 -2.24 -1.85
CA THR A 193 -22.73 -3.55 -2.46
C THR A 193 -21.47 -3.35 -3.30
N ALA A 194 -20.28 -3.64 -2.74
CA ALA A 194 -19.08 -3.72 -3.55
C ALA A 194 -19.30 -4.83 -4.58
N GLU A 195 -19.32 -4.48 -5.87
CA GLU A 195 -19.41 -5.49 -6.92
C GLU A 195 -18.23 -6.47 -6.75
N PRO A 196 -18.47 -7.78 -6.83
CA PRO A 196 -17.41 -8.75 -6.58
C PRO A 196 -16.31 -8.59 -7.62
N ALA A 197 -15.06 -8.59 -7.15
CA ALA A 197 -13.90 -8.50 -8.01
C ALA A 197 -13.85 -9.70 -8.98
N LYS A 198 -13.61 -9.42 -10.26
CA LYS A 198 -13.65 -10.42 -11.34
C LYS A 198 -12.49 -10.25 -12.31
N LEU A 199 -12.12 -11.36 -12.93
CA LEU A 199 -11.28 -11.40 -14.12
C LEU A 199 -12.11 -12.00 -15.26
N THR A 200 -12.33 -11.21 -16.30
CA THR A 200 -13.02 -11.66 -17.51
C THR A 200 -11.99 -11.96 -18.59
N LEU A 201 -12.15 -13.10 -19.25
CA LEU A 201 -11.42 -13.44 -20.46
C LEU A 201 -12.38 -13.32 -21.64
N GLU A 202 -11.94 -12.68 -22.72
CA GLU A 202 -12.71 -12.53 -23.94
C GLU A 202 -12.11 -13.39 -25.06
N GLY A 203 -12.98 -14.08 -25.80
CA GLY A 203 -12.64 -14.88 -26.97
C GLY A 203 -12.66 -14.08 -28.27
N ALA A 204 -12.43 -14.75 -29.40
CA ALA A 204 -12.52 -14.08 -30.71
C ALA A 204 -13.92 -13.50 -30.95
N ASN A 205 -13.99 -12.38 -31.68
CA ASN A 205 -15.25 -11.71 -32.08
C ASN A 205 -16.11 -11.13 -30.94
N GLY A 206 -15.55 -10.92 -29.75
CA GLY A 206 -16.29 -10.33 -28.63
C GLY A 206 -17.24 -11.32 -27.94
N GLU A 207 -17.11 -12.62 -28.21
CA GLU A 207 -17.79 -13.63 -27.41
C GLU A 207 -17.15 -13.64 -26.01
N HIS A 208 -17.94 -13.28 -24.99
CA HIS A 208 -17.55 -13.42 -23.58
C HIS A 208 -17.16 -14.86 -23.32
N HIS A 209 -15.86 -15.11 -23.17
CA HIS A 209 -15.33 -16.46 -23.09
C HIS A 209 -15.56 -17.04 -21.70
N CYS A 210 -15.33 -16.26 -20.64
CA CYS A 210 -15.74 -16.58 -19.27
C CYS A 210 -15.42 -15.43 -18.29
N THR A 211 -15.99 -15.52 -17.09
CA THR A 211 -15.64 -14.66 -15.96
C THR A 211 -15.25 -15.52 -14.76
N LEU A 212 -14.13 -15.19 -14.14
CA LEU A 212 -13.57 -15.87 -12.98
C LEU A 212 -13.68 -14.98 -11.74
N ASP A 213 -13.94 -15.59 -10.58
CA ASP A 213 -13.87 -14.88 -9.30
C ASP A 213 -12.42 -14.43 -9.05
N PHE A 214 -12.23 -13.17 -8.65
CA PHE A 214 -10.91 -12.66 -8.33
C PHE A 214 -10.52 -13.02 -6.88
N LYS A 215 -10.09 -14.26 -6.67
CA LYS A 215 -9.66 -14.79 -5.35
C LYS A 215 -8.45 -15.70 -5.52
N THR A 216 -7.69 -15.89 -4.43
CA THR A 216 -6.50 -16.76 -4.45
C THR A 216 -6.87 -18.20 -4.80
N GLN A 217 -6.66 -18.59 -6.07
CA GLN A 217 -7.09 -19.86 -6.63
C GLN A 217 -6.42 -20.10 -8.00
N ASN A 218 -6.26 -21.38 -8.35
CA ASN A 218 -5.97 -21.82 -9.71
C ASN A 218 -7.28 -22.22 -10.42
N TYR A 219 -7.47 -21.69 -11.62
CA TYR A 219 -8.57 -22.00 -12.53
C TYR A 219 -8.01 -22.78 -13.71
N VAL A 220 -8.15 -24.10 -13.67
CA VAL A 220 -7.68 -25.02 -14.72
C VAL A 220 -8.79 -25.29 -15.73
N PHE A 221 -8.56 -25.02 -17.02
CA PHE A 221 -9.60 -25.09 -18.05
C PHE A 221 -9.78 -26.49 -18.66
N LYS A 222 -9.14 -27.51 -18.07
CA LYS A 222 -9.24 -28.90 -18.50
C LYS A 222 -10.70 -29.36 -18.54
N GLY A 223 -11.15 -29.81 -19.71
CA GLY A 223 -12.54 -30.23 -19.91
C GLY A 223 -13.55 -29.08 -19.82
N ASN A 224 -13.12 -27.84 -20.03
CA ASN A 224 -13.92 -26.62 -19.99
C ASN A 224 -14.58 -26.33 -18.62
N ALA A 225 -13.93 -26.69 -17.51
CA ALA A 225 -14.50 -26.62 -16.16
C ALA A 225 -14.72 -25.19 -15.61
N HIS A 226 -14.02 -24.20 -16.15
CA HIS A 226 -14.13 -22.79 -15.72
C HIS A 226 -14.31 -21.84 -16.90
N CYS A 227 -13.49 -22.05 -17.92
CA CYS A 227 -13.54 -21.39 -19.20
C CYS A 227 -13.33 -22.45 -20.27
N ASN A 228 -13.74 -22.17 -21.51
CA ASN A 228 -13.33 -23.02 -22.61
C ASN A 228 -11.80 -23.01 -22.72
N ASN A 229 -11.21 -24.12 -23.16
CA ASN A 229 -9.77 -24.14 -23.35
C ASN A 229 -9.35 -23.36 -24.60
N ASP A 230 -8.21 -22.67 -24.56
CA ASP A 230 -7.54 -22.16 -25.77
C ASP A 230 -8.34 -21.14 -26.60
N GLU A 231 -9.20 -20.32 -25.99
CA GLU A 231 -9.93 -19.28 -26.77
C GLU A 231 -9.66 -17.84 -26.34
N ALA A 232 -9.13 -17.61 -25.13
CA ALA A 232 -8.87 -16.27 -24.62
C ALA A 232 -7.89 -15.48 -25.53
N ILE A 233 -8.28 -14.26 -25.88
CA ILE A 233 -7.47 -13.30 -26.65
C ILE A 233 -7.30 -11.95 -25.95
N LYS A 234 -8.18 -11.61 -25.02
CA LYS A 234 -8.09 -10.40 -24.20
C LYS A 234 -8.49 -10.69 -22.76
N LEU A 235 -8.10 -9.81 -21.86
CA LEU A 235 -8.53 -9.85 -20.46
C LEU A 235 -9.06 -8.49 -20.00
N GLU A 236 -9.97 -8.55 -19.03
CA GLU A 236 -10.56 -7.42 -18.33
C GLU A 236 -10.55 -7.73 -16.83
N LEU A 237 -10.29 -6.71 -16.03
CA LEU A 237 -10.43 -6.77 -14.59
C LEU A 237 -11.60 -5.88 -14.19
N GLU A 238 -12.40 -6.36 -13.25
CA GLU A 238 -13.42 -5.57 -12.56
C GLU A 238 -13.08 -5.60 -11.07
N HIS A 239 -12.92 -4.43 -10.45
CA HIS A 239 -12.70 -4.28 -9.02
C HIS A 239 -11.52 -5.08 -8.44
N ALA A 240 -10.49 -5.37 -9.25
CA ALA A 240 -9.39 -6.22 -8.81
C ALA A 240 -8.54 -5.52 -7.73
N PRO A 241 -8.32 -6.15 -6.55
CA PRO A 241 -7.53 -5.57 -5.46
C PRO A 241 -6.06 -5.40 -5.86
N SER A 242 -5.37 -4.43 -5.24
CA SER A 242 -3.93 -4.23 -5.47
C SER A 242 -3.11 -5.41 -4.97
N ALA A 243 -1.82 -5.41 -5.33
CA ALA A 243 -0.83 -6.39 -4.90
C ALA A 243 -1.20 -7.84 -5.27
N SER A 244 -2.04 -8.02 -6.28
CA SER A 244 -2.49 -9.33 -6.75
C SER A 244 -1.62 -9.81 -7.90
N ASN A 245 -1.16 -11.05 -7.82
CA ASN A 245 -0.49 -11.73 -8.93
C ASN A 245 -1.56 -12.39 -9.79
N ILE A 246 -1.52 -12.12 -11.09
CA ILE A 246 -2.36 -12.77 -12.10
C ILE A 246 -1.44 -13.45 -13.08
N LEU A 247 -1.60 -14.75 -13.24
CA LEU A 247 -0.80 -15.55 -14.14
C LEU A 247 -1.69 -16.29 -15.12
N LEU A 248 -1.35 -16.22 -16.41
CA LEU A 248 -1.99 -17.01 -17.44
C LEU A 248 -0.96 -17.97 -18.02
N PHE A 249 -1.39 -19.22 -18.22
CA PHE A 249 -0.56 -20.32 -18.67
C PHE A 249 -1.19 -21.01 -19.86
N ASP A 250 -0.35 -21.63 -20.69
CA ASP A 250 -0.80 -22.42 -21.82
C ASP A 250 -0.96 -23.92 -21.54
N ASP A 251 -0.70 -24.31 -20.31
CA ASP A 251 -0.82 -25.67 -19.82
C ASP A 251 -1.71 -25.72 -18.55
N TYR A 252 -2.15 -26.93 -18.19
CA TYR A 252 -3.04 -27.21 -17.07
C TYR A 252 -2.33 -27.26 -15.70
N SER A 253 -1.00 -27.30 -15.63
CA SER A 253 -0.24 -27.37 -14.38
C SER A 253 -0.29 -26.06 -13.59
N CYS A 254 -0.48 -24.94 -14.28
CA CYS A 254 -0.41 -23.58 -13.70
C CYS A 254 0.95 -23.30 -13.02
N ASP A 255 2.04 -23.92 -13.49
CA ASP A 255 3.38 -23.76 -12.91
C ASP A 255 4.32 -23.07 -13.90
N ARG A 256 4.84 -21.90 -13.51
CA ARG A 256 5.82 -21.14 -14.31
C ARG A 256 7.16 -21.85 -14.50
N ASN A 257 7.45 -22.83 -13.65
CA ASN A 257 8.69 -23.61 -13.69
C ASN A 257 8.56 -24.86 -14.56
N ASP A 258 7.37 -25.14 -15.12
CA ASP A 258 7.22 -26.22 -16.07
C ASP A 258 7.87 -25.84 -17.41
N ASN A 259 8.85 -26.65 -17.82
CA ASN A 259 9.53 -26.54 -19.12
C ASN A 259 8.60 -26.89 -20.30
N GLY A 260 7.47 -27.52 -20.01
CA GLY A 260 6.39 -27.82 -20.94
C GLY A 260 5.70 -26.57 -21.49
N ASN A 261 5.63 -25.49 -20.70
CA ASN A 261 4.95 -24.26 -21.11
C ASN A 261 5.50 -23.74 -22.44
N TYR A 262 4.63 -23.40 -23.38
CA TYR A 262 5.00 -22.62 -24.54
C TYR A 262 4.85 -21.13 -24.29
N PHE A 263 3.95 -20.72 -23.38
CA PHE A 263 3.95 -19.36 -22.86
C PHE A 263 3.38 -19.29 -21.44
N TRP A 264 3.83 -18.28 -20.70
CA TRP A 264 3.12 -17.82 -19.52
C TRP A 264 3.34 -16.32 -19.37
N VAL A 265 2.39 -15.65 -18.73
CA VAL A 265 2.47 -14.23 -18.42
C VAL A 265 2.23 -14.02 -16.94
N TYR A 266 2.96 -13.09 -16.36
CA TYR A 266 2.79 -12.68 -14.98
C TYR A 266 2.50 -11.18 -14.92
N LEU A 267 1.25 -10.86 -14.58
CA LEU A 267 0.78 -9.51 -14.34
C LEU A 267 0.63 -9.27 -12.84
N ARG A 268 0.75 -8.00 -12.45
CA ARG A 268 0.49 -7.57 -11.08
C ARG A 268 -0.36 -6.32 -11.05
N THR A 269 -1.41 -6.32 -10.23
CA THR A 269 -2.16 -5.10 -9.92
C THR A 269 -1.32 -4.21 -9.00
N ILE A 270 -1.21 -2.93 -9.36
CA ILE A 270 -0.38 -1.92 -8.68
C ILE A 270 -1.20 -0.74 -8.16
N LYS A 271 -2.53 -0.81 -8.28
CA LYS A 271 -3.52 0.16 -7.84
C LYS A 271 -4.65 -0.60 -7.12
N GLU A 272 -5.33 0.00 -6.15
CA GLU A 272 -6.58 -0.60 -5.65
C GLU A 272 -7.69 -0.44 -6.69
N ASP A 273 -8.70 -1.28 -6.57
CA ASP A 273 -9.92 -1.24 -7.36
C ASP A 273 -9.65 -1.11 -8.87
N VAL A 274 -8.87 -2.05 -9.39
CA VAL A 274 -8.51 -2.07 -10.81
C VAL A 274 -9.68 -2.57 -11.62
N SER A 275 -10.38 -1.62 -12.24
CA SER A 275 -11.29 -1.86 -13.34
C SER A 275 -10.66 -1.38 -14.65
N THR A 276 -10.52 -2.26 -15.63
CA THR A 276 -9.95 -1.90 -16.93
C THR A 276 -10.95 -1.08 -17.73
N VAL A 277 -10.54 0.09 -18.23
CA VAL A 277 -11.40 0.94 -19.08
C VAL A 277 -11.64 0.30 -20.46
N SER A 278 -10.70 -0.53 -20.90
CA SER A 278 -10.75 -1.27 -22.15
C SER A 278 -10.10 -2.64 -21.94
N LEU A 279 -10.62 -3.65 -22.64
CA LEU A 279 -10.02 -4.98 -22.71
C LEU A 279 -8.54 -4.89 -23.13
N ILE A 280 -7.69 -5.63 -22.44
CA ILE A 280 -6.25 -5.68 -22.70
C ILE A 280 -5.97 -6.85 -23.63
N ASP A 281 -5.44 -6.57 -24.82
CA ASP A 281 -5.06 -7.61 -25.78
C ASP A 281 -3.83 -8.39 -25.28
N LEU A 282 -3.89 -9.73 -25.36
CA LEU A 282 -2.75 -10.57 -24.98
C LEU A 282 -1.53 -10.34 -25.87
N ASP A 283 -1.69 -9.90 -27.12
CA ASP A 283 -0.57 -9.52 -28.00
C ASP A 283 0.09 -8.20 -27.56
N ASP A 284 -0.69 -7.24 -27.05
CA ASP A 284 -0.14 -6.00 -26.48
C ASP A 284 0.72 -6.35 -25.25
N ILE A 285 0.27 -7.29 -24.43
CA ILE A 285 1.05 -7.81 -23.31
C ILE A 285 2.27 -8.61 -23.79
N ALA A 286 2.15 -9.38 -24.88
CA ALA A 286 3.25 -10.16 -25.47
C ALA A 286 4.37 -9.26 -26.03
N THR A 287 4.03 -8.06 -26.49
CA THR A 287 4.98 -7.11 -27.08
C THR A 287 5.48 -6.06 -26.07
N ALA A 288 4.74 -5.83 -24.98
CA ALA A 288 5.12 -4.89 -23.93
C ALA A 288 6.49 -5.20 -23.31
N PRO A 289 7.30 -4.19 -22.96
CA PRO A 289 8.52 -4.39 -22.19
C PRO A 289 8.22 -4.95 -20.80
N ILE A 290 8.99 -5.94 -20.33
CA ILE A 290 8.87 -6.42 -18.95
C ILE A 290 9.11 -5.25 -17.98
N GLY A 291 8.26 -5.12 -16.98
CA GLY A 291 8.26 -4.02 -16.02
C GLY A 291 7.45 -2.79 -16.44
N SER A 292 6.87 -2.77 -17.65
CA SER A 292 5.99 -1.68 -18.09
C SER A 292 4.57 -1.81 -17.51
N VAL A 293 3.84 -0.69 -17.53
CA VAL A 293 2.41 -0.64 -17.25
C VAL A 293 1.68 -0.97 -18.56
N VAL A 294 0.92 -2.07 -18.57
CA VAL A 294 0.19 -2.54 -19.77
C VAL A 294 -1.24 -2.02 -19.82
N ALA A 295 -1.79 -1.63 -18.67
CA ALA A 295 -3.04 -0.89 -18.54
C ALA A 295 -3.02 -0.12 -17.21
N PRO A 296 -3.84 0.92 -17.03
CA PRO A 296 -3.90 1.66 -15.78
C PRO A 296 -4.08 0.74 -14.58
N GLY A 297 -3.09 0.72 -13.67
CA GLY A 297 -3.11 -0.13 -12.48
C GLY A 297 -2.61 -1.57 -12.69
N ILE A 298 -2.14 -1.95 -13.88
CA ILE A 298 -1.65 -3.31 -14.19
C ILE A 298 -0.24 -3.24 -14.76
N ARG A 299 0.69 -3.94 -14.11
CA ARG A 299 2.09 -4.02 -14.51
C ARG A 299 2.44 -5.41 -15.03
N LEU A 300 3.15 -5.48 -16.14
CA LEU A 300 3.76 -6.72 -16.60
C LEU A 300 5.02 -6.98 -15.78
N MET A 301 5.03 -8.07 -15.01
CA MET A 301 6.12 -8.39 -14.10
C MET A 301 7.14 -9.34 -14.73
N ASP A 302 6.68 -10.33 -15.50
CA ASP A 302 7.54 -11.27 -16.24
C ASP A 302 6.70 -11.98 -17.33
N ARG A 303 7.39 -12.60 -18.28
CA ARG A 303 6.80 -13.33 -19.42
C ARG A 303 7.74 -14.42 -19.92
N HIS A 304 7.17 -15.57 -20.29
CA HIS A 304 7.80 -16.57 -21.16
C HIS A 304 6.96 -16.77 -22.41
N GLN A 305 7.63 -16.93 -23.55
CA GLN A 305 7.02 -17.25 -24.84
C GLN A 305 8.08 -17.94 -25.69
N LYS A 306 7.83 -19.19 -26.11
CA LYS A 306 8.70 -19.90 -27.05
C LYS A 306 8.68 -19.21 -28.41
N SER A 307 9.80 -19.28 -29.13
CA SER A 307 9.93 -18.61 -30.43
C SER A 307 8.90 -19.15 -31.43
N GLY A 308 8.18 -18.24 -32.09
CA GLY A 308 7.13 -18.58 -33.07
C GLY A 308 5.75 -18.87 -32.49
N GLU A 309 5.61 -18.91 -31.16
CA GLU A 309 4.32 -19.16 -30.50
C GLU A 309 3.52 -17.88 -30.30
N SER A 310 2.19 -17.99 -30.27
CA SER A 310 1.28 -16.88 -29.93
C SER A 310 0.74 -17.05 -28.51
N MET A 311 0.45 -15.93 -27.83
CA MET A 311 -0.27 -15.94 -26.54
C MET A 311 -1.79 -16.03 -26.72
N LYS A 312 -2.30 -15.77 -27.93
CA LYS A 312 -3.72 -15.86 -28.24
C LYS A 312 -4.17 -17.30 -28.33
N LYS A 313 -5.41 -17.56 -27.88
CA LYS A 313 -6.09 -18.85 -28.07
C LYS A 313 -5.28 -20.04 -27.55
N ARG A 314 -4.64 -19.84 -26.39
CA ARG A 314 -3.83 -20.88 -25.77
C ARG A 314 -3.91 -20.91 -24.26
N THR A 315 -4.65 -19.97 -23.65
CA THR A 315 -4.76 -19.97 -22.17
C THR A 315 -5.52 -21.22 -21.73
N SER A 316 -4.87 -22.02 -20.91
CA SER A 316 -5.37 -23.28 -20.36
C SER A 316 -5.42 -23.29 -18.83
N CYS A 317 -4.75 -22.32 -18.18
CA CYS A 317 -4.92 -22.06 -16.76
C CYS A 317 -4.75 -20.57 -16.42
N VAL A 318 -5.53 -20.11 -15.45
CA VAL A 318 -5.33 -18.83 -14.76
C VAL A 318 -5.04 -19.08 -13.28
N GLN A 319 -3.97 -18.49 -12.76
CA GLN A 319 -3.70 -18.44 -11.32
C GLN A 319 -3.85 -17.01 -10.83
N ILE A 320 -4.64 -16.84 -9.78
CA ILE A 320 -4.78 -15.58 -9.07
C ILE A 320 -4.22 -15.78 -7.66
N GLN A 321 -3.41 -14.82 -7.19
CA GLN A 321 -2.98 -14.72 -5.80
C GLN A 321 -3.21 -13.29 -5.33
N VAL A 322 -4.25 -13.11 -4.51
CA VAL A 322 -4.58 -11.82 -3.90
C VAL A 322 -3.66 -11.56 -2.70
N ASP A 323 -3.24 -10.31 -2.49
CA ASP A 323 -2.36 -9.91 -1.36
C ASP A 323 -1.08 -10.75 -1.29
N ALA A 324 -0.47 -11.00 -2.45
CA ALA A 324 0.71 -11.85 -2.55
C ALA A 324 1.97 -11.00 -2.80
N PRO A 325 3.13 -11.38 -2.25
CA PRO A 325 4.39 -10.77 -2.66
C PRO A 325 4.66 -11.04 -4.16
N PRO A 326 5.48 -10.21 -4.83
CA PRO A 326 5.90 -10.53 -6.18
C PRO A 326 6.59 -11.88 -6.23
N LEU A 327 6.23 -12.69 -7.22
CA LEU A 327 6.90 -13.97 -7.44
C LEU A 327 8.36 -13.74 -7.86
N PRO A 328 9.30 -14.61 -7.41
CA PRO A 328 10.68 -14.52 -7.84
C PRO A 328 10.81 -14.69 -9.36
N PRO A 329 11.88 -14.16 -9.99
CA PRO A 329 12.16 -14.42 -11.39
C PRO A 329 12.35 -15.93 -11.65
N VAL A 330 11.85 -16.44 -12.78
CA VAL A 330 12.19 -17.81 -13.19
C VAL A 330 13.66 -17.82 -13.64
N LYS A 331 14.47 -18.75 -13.11
CA LYS A 331 15.83 -18.97 -13.61
C LYS A 331 15.72 -19.55 -15.02
N ARG A 332 16.06 -18.76 -16.04
CA ARG A 332 16.14 -19.21 -17.44
C ARG A 332 17.48 -19.93 -17.62
N HIS A 333 17.44 -21.23 -17.89
CA HIS A 333 18.63 -22.03 -18.18
C HIS A 333 19.02 -21.95 -19.65
#